data_AF-A0AAU3Z5R9-F1
#
_entry.id   AF-A0AAU3Z5R9-F1
#
_cell.length_a   1.000
_cell.length_b   1.000
_cell.length_c   1.000
_cell.angle_alpha   90.00
_cell.angle_beta   90.00
_cell.angle_gamma   90.00
#
_symmetry.space_group_name_H-M   'P 1'
#
loop_
_entity.id
_entity.type
_entity.pdbx_description
1 polymer ?
#
loop_
_entity_poly.entity_id
_entity_poly.type
_entity_poly.pdbx_seq_one_letter_code
_entity_poly.pdbx_strand_id
1 'polypeptide(L)'
;MRELLIEVARRYDRKAGTGADVPGQQVLRAVATRTDLPCPDGFVIRGYGGQGSASTCPWIGVFDPVINDDPKTGLYVAYIFSADLSAVTLTLQQGVTELEPRFAKKRDFHSFLEGKGAELRNTLPDALVEGWQKRPYFGSMNDLPMAYESASVVAHRYEIDDLPTDAALSADLAHAANLLQRVSASERAMEIDWSDSGLVVNFKGGGHRKSGGLGGFQPKDSSEYKVNIPAREAMRSKDHERLIGEFGPYIAARGFVPKNQGVHPKDVTLHRAEEIEHAQSEWLVEAKVVRKGNVTQAVREAVGQLKEYSYFLYGESKRPRPHLVGLFTENIGAYATYLESEGIASLWQTEGGWAGSPLATSWGLVEPQSPAAFG
;
A
#
# COMPACT_ATOMS: atom_id res chain seq x y z
N MET A 1 -25.57 -15.74 1.59
CA MET A 1 -24.93 -15.09 0.41
C MET A 1 -25.82 -15.22 -0.83
N ARG A 2 -26.31 -16.40 -1.13
CA ARG A 2 -27.18 -16.72 -2.27
C ARG A 2 -28.34 -15.75 -2.45
N GLU A 3 -29.12 -15.53 -1.38
CA GLU A 3 -30.26 -14.60 -1.40
C GLU A 3 -29.84 -13.17 -1.77
N LEU A 4 -28.71 -12.68 -1.23
CA LEU A 4 -28.19 -11.35 -1.58
C LEU A 4 -27.82 -11.28 -3.08
N LEU A 5 -27.17 -12.31 -3.62
CA LEU A 5 -26.79 -12.31 -5.04
C LEU A 5 -28.01 -12.29 -5.97
N ILE A 6 -29.03 -13.08 -5.65
CA ILE A 6 -30.32 -13.09 -6.36
C ILE A 6 -31.02 -11.73 -6.23
N GLU A 7 -31.02 -11.15 -5.02
CA GLU A 7 -31.64 -9.86 -4.76
C GLU A 7 -31.00 -8.73 -5.57
N VAL A 8 -29.66 -8.68 -5.63
CA VAL A 8 -28.93 -7.71 -6.46
C VAL A 8 -29.29 -7.90 -7.93
N ALA A 9 -29.22 -9.14 -8.46
CA ALA A 9 -29.54 -9.42 -9.86
C ALA A 9 -30.98 -9.02 -10.25
N ARG A 10 -31.94 -9.18 -9.33
CA ARG A 10 -33.35 -8.84 -9.57
C ARG A 10 -33.67 -7.36 -9.41
N ARG A 11 -33.01 -6.68 -8.47
CA ARG A 11 -33.38 -5.31 -8.06
C ARG A 11 -32.50 -4.24 -8.71
N TYR A 12 -31.32 -4.59 -9.19
CA TYR A 12 -30.43 -3.65 -9.85
C TYR A 12 -30.95 -3.29 -11.24
N ASP A 13 -31.18 -1.99 -11.46
CA ASP A 13 -31.48 -1.44 -12.77
C ASP A 13 -30.54 -0.28 -13.05
N ARG A 14 -29.63 -0.47 -14.01
CA ARG A 14 -28.68 0.55 -14.44
C ARG A 14 -29.37 1.81 -14.96
N LYS A 15 -30.55 1.68 -15.59
CA LYS A 15 -31.30 2.81 -16.16
C LYS A 15 -31.99 3.66 -15.09
N ALA A 16 -32.24 3.10 -13.90
CA ALA A 16 -32.80 3.81 -12.76
C ALA A 16 -31.78 4.77 -12.08
N GLY A 17 -30.50 4.68 -12.43
CA GLY A 17 -29.47 5.59 -11.92
C GLY A 17 -28.94 5.22 -10.53
N THR A 18 -28.46 6.22 -9.78
CA THR A 18 -27.77 6.06 -8.49
C THR A 18 -28.53 6.66 -7.30
N GLY A 19 -29.83 6.97 -7.46
CA GLY A 19 -30.66 7.58 -6.42
C GLY A 19 -30.70 6.80 -5.10
N ALA A 20 -31.04 7.48 -4.01
CA ALA A 20 -31.17 6.85 -2.68
C ALA A 20 -32.41 5.94 -2.58
N ASP A 21 -33.40 6.20 -3.41
CA ASP A 21 -34.67 5.48 -3.55
C ASP A 21 -34.61 4.32 -4.56
N VAL A 22 -33.53 4.23 -5.35
CA VAL A 22 -33.35 3.17 -6.35
C VAL A 22 -33.14 1.81 -5.65
N PRO A 23 -34.04 0.82 -5.82
CA PRO A 23 -34.02 -0.42 -5.03
C PRO A 23 -32.68 -1.17 -5.08
N GLY A 24 -32.11 -1.40 -6.26
CA GLY A 24 -30.82 -2.10 -6.36
C GLY A 24 -29.65 -1.36 -5.71
N GLN A 25 -29.71 -0.02 -5.68
CA GLN A 25 -28.69 0.79 -4.98
C GLN A 25 -28.86 0.67 -3.46
N GLN A 26 -30.09 0.59 -2.95
CA GLN A 26 -30.34 0.34 -1.53
C GLN A 26 -29.81 -1.02 -1.11
N VAL A 27 -30.06 -2.07 -1.90
CA VAL A 27 -29.53 -3.42 -1.65
C VAL A 27 -28.00 -3.39 -1.54
N LEU A 28 -27.32 -2.81 -2.53
CA LEU A 28 -25.85 -2.73 -2.54
C LEU A 28 -25.29 -1.89 -1.37
N ARG A 29 -25.90 -0.75 -1.04
CA ARG A 29 -25.45 0.10 0.08
C ARG A 29 -25.68 -0.57 1.43
N ALA A 30 -26.74 -1.37 1.58
CA ALA A 30 -27.06 -2.06 2.81
C ALA A 30 -26.08 -3.20 3.14
N VAL A 31 -25.34 -3.72 2.14
CA VAL A 31 -24.38 -4.84 2.31
C VAL A 31 -23.41 -4.62 3.48
N ALA A 32 -22.88 -3.40 3.63
CA ALA A 32 -21.89 -3.09 4.67
C ALA A 32 -22.43 -3.20 6.11
N THR A 33 -23.76 -3.24 6.28
CA THR A 33 -24.43 -3.31 7.58
C THR A 33 -25.07 -4.67 7.87
N ARG A 34 -24.98 -5.61 6.92
CA ARG A 34 -25.54 -6.96 7.07
C ARG A 34 -24.66 -7.82 7.97
N THR A 35 -25.28 -8.47 8.95
CA THR A 35 -24.61 -9.39 9.88
C THR A 35 -24.83 -10.86 9.53
N ASP A 36 -25.68 -11.14 8.53
CA ASP A 36 -26.07 -12.48 8.10
C ASP A 36 -25.23 -13.04 6.93
N LEU A 37 -24.23 -12.28 6.47
CA LEU A 37 -23.37 -12.67 5.36
C LEU A 37 -22.18 -13.52 5.85
N PRO A 38 -21.74 -14.54 5.09
CA PRO A 38 -20.62 -15.40 5.44
C PRO A 38 -19.27 -14.69 5.19
N CYS A 39 -19.08 -13.52 5.80
CA CYS A 39 -17.84 -12.76 5.68
C CYS A 39 -16.73 -13.49 6.46
N PRO A 40 -15.57 -13.75 5.85
CA PRO A 40 -14.43 -14.31 6.56
C PRO A 40 -14.02 -13.44 7.76
N ASP A 41 -13.49 -14.06 8.81
CA ASP A 41 -13.08 -13.35 10.03
C ASP A 41 -12.05 -12.25 9.73
N GLY A 42 -12.31 -11.05 10.24
CA GLY A 42 -11.46 -9.87 10.02
C GLY A 42 -11.64 -9.18 8.67
N PHE A 43 -12.45 -9.73 7.76
CA PHE A 43 -12.76 -9.09 6.48
C PHE A 43 -13.94 -8.13 6.61
N VAL A 44 -14.05 -7.22 5.65
CA VAL A 44 -15.21 -6.32 5.48
C VAL A 44 -15.84 -6.50 4.11
N ILE A 45 -17.16 -6.47 4.05
CA ILE A 45 -17.93 -6.62 2.81
C ILE A 45 -18.70 -5.34 2.48
N ARG A 46 -18.66 -4.89 1.22
CA ARG A 46 -19.29 -3.64 0.77
C ARG A 46 -19.88 -3.81 -0.63
N GLY A 47 -21.04 -3.21 -0.90
CA GLY A 47 -21.66 -3.21 -2.22
C GLY A 47 -21.40 -1.93 -3.01
N TYR A 48 -21.29 -2.07 -4.32
CA TYR A 48 -20.90 -1.00 -5.24
C TYR A 48 -21.79 -1.00 -6.48
N GLY A 49 -22.71 -0.04 -6.53
CA GLY A 49 -23.59 0.21 -7.68
C GLY A 49 -23.15 1.38 -8.56
N GLY A 50 -21.97 1.94 -8.32
CA GLY A 50 -21.45 3.14 -8.96
C GLY A 50 -21.69 4.43 -8.17
N GLN A 51 -20.82 5.42 -8.37
CA GLN A 51 -20.92 6.76 -7.75
C GLN A 51 -21.09 7.78 -8.87
N GLY A 52 -22.18 8.56 -8.83
CA GLY A 52 -22.57 9.47 -9.91
C GLY A 52 -23.33 8.75 -11.02
N SER A 53 -22.70 7.80 -11.71
CA SER A 53 -23.33 6.94 -12.73
C SER A 53 -23.51 5.50 -12.22
N ALA A 54 -24.60 4.85 -12.63
CA ALA A 54 -24.84 3.46 -12.28
C ALA A 54 -23.83 2.57 -13.03
N SER A 55 -23.15 1.69 -12.30
CA SER A 55 -22.16 0.78 -12.86
C SER A 55 -22.77 -0.13 -13.93
N THR A 56 -22.03 -0.40 -15.00
CA THR A 56 -22.39 -1.45 -15.97
C THR A 56 -22.40 -2.82 -15.30
N CYS A 57 -21.43 -3.08 -14.43
CA CYS A 57 -21.29 -4.31 -13.68
C CYS A 57 -21.32 -3.93 -12.19
N PRO A 58 -22.47 -3.99 -11.51
CA PRO A 58 -22.49 -3.81 -10.07
C PRO A 58 -21.69 -4.93 -9.41
N TRP A 59 -21.18 -4.70 -8.21
CA TRP A 59 -20.33 -5.68 -7.55
C TRP A 59 -20.37 -5.55 -6.03
N ILE A 60 -19.91 -6.60 -5.37
CA ILE A 60 -19.73 -6.68 -3.91
C ILE A 60 -18.26 -6.97 -3.65
N GLY A 61 -17.57 -6.07 -2.96
CA GLY A 61 -16.18 -6.24 -2.55
C GLY A 61 -16.06 -6.88 -1.18
N VAL A 62 -15.07 -7.75 -1.03
CA VAL A 62 -14.71 -8.46 0.20
C VAL A 62 -13.22 -8.21 0.44
N PHE A 63 -12.93 -7.46 1.49
CA PHE A 63 -11.62 -6.85 1.74
C PHE A 63 -11.02 -7.37 3.04
N ASP A 64 -9.74 -7.72 3.01
CA ASP A 64 -8.91 -7.86 4.21
C ASP A 64 -8.30 -6.47 4.49
N PRO A 65 -8.71 -5.75 5.55
CA PRO A 65 -8.21 -4.40 5.83
C PRO A 65 -6.69 -4.32 6.09
N VAL A 66 -6.02 -5.46 6.33
CA VAL A 66 -4.56 -5.54 6.45
C VAL A 66 -3.88 -5.53 5.07
N ILE A 67 -4.61 -5.92 4.02
CA ILE A 67 -4.15 -5.93 2.63
C ILE A 67 -4.58 -4.65 1.93
N ASN A 68 -5.89 -4.37 1.96
CA ASN A 68 -6.49 -3.25 1.24
C ASN A 68 -7.93 -3.02 1.74
N ASP A 69 -8.36 -1.77 1.88
CA ASP A 69 -9.75 -1.38 2.11
C ASP A 69 -10.29 -0.37 1.07
N ASP A 70 -9.49 -0.04 0.04
CA ASP A 70 -9.86 0.81 -1.10
C ASP A 70 -9.86 -0.01 -2.41
N PRO A 71 -11.02 -0.22 -3.08
CA PRO A 71 -11.07 -0.95 -4.34
C PRO A 71 -10.30 -0.34 -5.52
N LYS A 72 -9.84 0.91 -5.37
CA LYS A 72 -9.01 1.57 -6.38
C LYS A 72 -7.57 1.06 -6.38
N THR A 73 -7.14 0.39 -5.31
CA THR A 73 -5.75 -0.02 -5.05
C THR A 73 -5.67 -1.45 -4.55
N GLY A 74 -4.45 -2.00 -4.51
CA GLY A 74 -4.16 -3.28 -3.87
C GLY A 74 -4.90 -4.49 -4.44
N LEU A 75 -4.88 -5.59 -3.69
CA LEU A 75 -5.60 -6.82 -4.04
C LEU A 75 -6.88 -6.93 -3.20
N TYR A 76 -7.95 -7.47 -3.79
CA TYR A 76 -9.21 -7.69 -3.07
C TYR A 76 -10.03 -8.81 -3.72
N VAL A 77 -10.98 -9.37 -2.98
CA VAL A 77 -11.96 -10.32 -3.52
C VAL A 77 -13.22 -9.56 -3.91
N ALA A 78 -13.87 -9.95 -5.00
CA ALA A 78 -15.14 -9.36 -5.41
C ALA A 78 -16.09 -10.40 -6.01
N TYR A 79 -17.38 -10.20 -5.79
CA TYR A 79 -18.44 -10.73 -6.64
C TYR A 79 -18.82 -9.65 -7.66
N ILE A 80 -18.49 -9.86 -8.93
CA ILE A 80 -18.79 -8.91 -10.03
C ILE A 80 -19.89 -9.50 -10.91
N PHE A 81 -20.99 -8.77 -11.06
CA PHE A 81 -22.11 -9.19 -11.91
C PHE A 81 -21.82 -8.91 -13.38
N SER A 82 -22.28 -9.79 -14.27
CA SER A 82 -22.30 -9.50 -15.70
C SER A 82 -23.20 -8.30 -16.01
N ALA A 83 -22.96 -7.64 -17.14
CA ALA A 83 -23.65 -6.42 -17.55
C ALA A 83 -25.16 -6.60 -17.73
N ASP A 84 -25.60 -7.82 -18.01
CA ASP A 84 -26.98 -8.25 -18.15
C ASP A 84 -27.55 -8.87 -16.86
N LEU A 85 -26.75 -8.93 -15.78
CA LEU A 85 -27.09 -9.52 -14.48
C LEU A 85 -27.45 -11.02 -14.51
N SER A 86 -27.19 -11.73 -15.61
CA SER A 86 -27.46 -13.17 -15.74
C SER A 86 -26.48 -14.04 -14.94
N ALA A 87 -25.31 -13.49 -14.59
CA ALA A 87 -24.29 -14.19 -13.83
C ALA A 87 -23.55 -13.28 -12.85
N VAL A 88 -22.87 -13.93 -11.92
CA VAL A 88 -21.94 -13.29 -10.98
C VAL A 88 -20.66 -14.09 -10.90
N THR A 89 -19.53 -13.40 -10.88
CA THR A 89 -18.21 -14.02 -10.80
C THR A 89 -17.54 -13.66 -9.49
N LEU A 90 -17.15 -14.66 -8.71
CA LEU A 90 -16.23 -14.52 -7.58
C LEU A 90 -14.80 -14.44 -8.13
N THR A 91 -14.09 -13.36 -7.84
CA THR A 91 -12.78 -13.10 -8.44
C THR A 91 -11.84 -12.43 -7.46
N LEU A 92 -10.57 -12.83 -7.51
CA LEU A 92 -9.46 -12.09 -6.91
C LEU A 92 -9.01 -11.04 -7.93
N GLN A 93 -9.10 -9.77 -7.53
CA GLN A 93 -8.88 -8.60 -8.37
C GLN A 93 -7.67 -7.81 -7.90
N GLN A 94 -7.06 -7.10 -8.85
CA GLN A 94 -6.08 -6.05 -8.58
C GLN A 94 -6.70 -4.67 -8.87
N GLY A 95 -6.44 -3.70 -8.00
CA GLY A 95 -6.90 -2.32 -8.16
C GLY A 95 -6.38 -1.69 -9.45
N VAL A 96 -7.30 -1.19 -10.27
CA VAL A 96 -7.01 -0.68 -11.62
C VAL A 96 -6.86 0.85 -11.66
N THR A 97 -7.47 1.56 -10.71
CA THR A 97 -7.77 2.99 -10.85
C THR A 97 -6.54 3.88 -10.68
N GLU A 98 -5.60 3.56 -9.79
CA GLU A 98 -4.36 4.35 -9.64
C GLU A 98 -3.32 4.07 -10.73
N LEU A 99 -3.47 2.97 -11.47
CA LEU A 99 -2.53 2.53 -12.49
C LEU A 99 -2.87 3.07 -13.88
N GLU A 100 -4.16 3.22 -14.18
CA GLU A 100 -4.67 3.65 -15.47
C GLU A 100 -4.03 4.95 -16.01
N PRO A 101 -3.78 6.01 -15.21
CA PRO A 101 -3.16 7.26 -15.71
C PRO A 101 -1.73 7.09 -16.22
N ARG A 102 -1.06 5.97 -15.90
CA ARG A 102 0.32 5.69 -16.32
C ARG A 102 0.43 5.20 -17.76
N PHE A 103 -0.69 4.89 -18.40
CA PHE A 103 -0.72 4.29 -19.73
C PHE A 103 -1.41 5.22 -20.74
N ALA A 104 -0.70 5.57 -21.81
CA ALA A 104 -1.26 6.38 -22.89
C ALA A 104 -2.31 5.63 -23.73
N LYS A 105 -2.27 4.29 -23.74
CA LYS A 105 -3.16 3.42 -24.52
C LYS A 105 -3.84 2.38 -23.64
N LYS A 106 -5.16 2.27 -23.74
CA LYS A 106 -5.97 1.29 -22.98
C LYS A 106 -5.56 -0.16 -23.20
N ARG A 107 -5.21 -0.52 -24.44
CA ARG A 107 -4.71 -1.86 -24.76
C ARG A 107 -3.46 -2.20 -23.95
N ASP A 108 -2.52 -1.27 -23.88
CA ASP A 108 -1.25 -1.50 -23.17
C ASP A 108 -1.49 -1.60 -21.65
N PHE A 109 -2.47 -0.84 -21.13
CA PHE A 109 -2.96 -0.98 -19.75
C PHE A 109 -3.58 -2.36 -19.48
N HIS A 110 -4.46 -2.85 -20.36
CA HIS A 110 -5.09 -4.17 -20.20
C HIS A 110 -4.05 -5.29 -20.28
N SER A 111 -3.10 -5.21 -21.23
CA SER A 111 -2.00 -6.18 -21.32
C SER A 111 -1.10 -6.16 -20.08
N PHE A 112 -0.87 -4.99 -19.49
CA PHE A 112 -0.14 -4.88 -18.21
C PHE A 112 -0.90 -5.58 -17.08
N LEU A 113 -2.21 -5.32 -16.93
CA LEU A 113 -3.04 -5.96 -15.91
C LEU A 113 -3.06 -7.49 -16.06
N GLU A 114 -3.18 -7.99 -17.29
CA GLU A 114 -3.15 -9.43 -17.58
C GLU A 114 -1.79 -10.05 -17.24
N GLY A 115 -0.69 -9.36 -17.57
CA GLY A 115 0.66 -9.77 -17.21
C GLY A 115 0.84 -9.87 -15.69
N LYS A 116 0.49 -8.80 -14.97
CA LYS A 116 0.57 -8.78 -13.50
C LYS A 116 -0.35 -9.83 -12.86
N GLY A 117 -1.57 -10.01 -13.38
CA GLY A 117 -2.49 -11.04 -12.92
C GLY A 117 -1.93 -12.46 -13.09
N ALA A 118 -1.24 -12.71 -14.21
CA ALA A 118 -0.56 -13.98 -14.45
C ALA A 118 0.63 -14.19 -13.49
N GLU A 119 1.46 -13.17 -13.25
CA GLU A 119 2.56 -13.22 -12.28
C GLU A 119 2.06 -13.55 -10.88
N LEU A 120 1.03 -12.83 -10.42
CA LEU A 120 0.39 -13.07 -9.12
C LEU A 120 -0.19 -14.48 -9.02
N ARG A 121 -0.86 -14.96 -10.08
CA ARG A 121 -1.42 -16.31 -10.12
C ARG A 121 -0.32 -17.38 -10.05
N ASN A 122 0.82 -17.17 -10.70
CA ASN A 122 1.95 -18.12 -10.69
C ASN A 122 2.58 -18.28 -9.30
N THR A 123 2.26 -17.40 -8.34
CA THR A 123 2.67 -17.56 -6.94
C THR A 123 1.83 -18.58 -6.17
N LEU A 124 0.69 -19.00 -6.74
CA LEU A 124 -0.22 -19.97 -6.13
C LEU A 124 0.10 -21.38 -6.63
N PRO A 125 0.03 -22.40 -5.76
CA PRO A 125 0.02 -23.79 -6.19
C PRO A 125 -1.15 -24.07 -7.15
N ASP A 126 -0.89 -24.78 -8.26
CA ASP A 126 -1.90 -25.11 -9.28
C ASP A 126 -3.14 -25.78 -8.69
N ALA A 127 -2.95 -26.66 -7.70
CA ALA A 127 -4.04 -27.37 -7.02
C ALA A 127 -5.03 -26.43 -6.31
N LEU A 128 -4.60 -25.23 -5.90
CA LEU A 128 -5.50 -24.26 -5.24
C LEU A 128 -6.32 -23.45 -6.25
N VAL A 129 -5.95 -23.46 -7.53
CA VAL A 129 -6.62 -22.67 -8.59
C VAL A 129 -7.18 -23.57 -9.69
N GLU A 130 -7.23 -24.87 -9.45
CA GLU A 130 -7.84 -25.85 -10.35
C GLU A 130 -9.33 -25.52 -10.54
N GLY A 131 -9.77 -25.48 -11.81
CA GLY A 131 -11.14 -25.08 -12.15
C GLY A 131 -11.42 -23.57 -12.12
N TRP A 132 -10.49 -22.73 -11.65
CA TRP A 132 -10.63 -21.27 -11.68
C TRP A 132 -10.17 -20.70 -13.02
N GLN A 133 -10.98 -19.83 -13.61
CA GLN A 133 -10.69 -19.08 -14.82
C GLN A 133 -9.59 -18.03 -14.56
N LYS A 134 -8.86 -17.64 -15.61
CA LYS A 134 -7.86 -16.56 -15.56
C LYS A 134 -8.51 -15.21 -15.78
N ARG A 135 -9.25 -15.11 -16.88
CA ARG A 135 -9.93 -13.90 -17.36
C ARG A 135 -11.42 -14.19 -17.47
N PRO A 136 -12.27 -13.62 -16.59
CA PRO A 136 -13.72 -13.74 -16.72
C PRO A 136 -14.24 -12.91 -17.90
N TYR A 137 -15.49 -13.13 -18.26
CA TYR A 137 -16.22 -12.29 -19.21
C TYR A 137 -17.44 -11.66 -18.52
N PHE A 138 -17.53 -10.33 -18.57
CA PHE A 138 -18.60 -9.57 -17.92
C PHE A 138 -19.66 -9.04 -18.88
N GLY A 139 -19.58 -9.35 -20.18
CA GLY A 139 -20.67 -9.02 -21.11
C GLY A 139 -20.71 -7.55 -21.55
N SER A 140 -19.59 -6.82 -21.47
CA SER A 140 -19.53 -5.42 -21.91
C SER A 140 -18.22 -5.09 -22.61
N MET A 141 -18.31 -4.29 -23.69
CA MET A 141 -17.17 -3.71 -24.40
C MET A 141 -16.76 -2.34 -23.83
N ASN A 142 -17.33 -1.92 -22.70
CA ASN A 142 -16.92 -0.69 -22.04
C ASN A 142 -15.56 -0.89 -21.36
N ASP A 143 -14.76 0.17 -21.31
CA ASP A 143 -13.40 0.13 -20.77
C ASP A 143 -13.33 -0.42 -19.33
N LEU A 144 -14.22 0.01 -18.43
CA LEU A 144 -14.15 -0.39 -17.03
C LEU A 144 -14.43 -1.90 -16.80
N PRO A 145 -15.51 -2.50 -17.34
CA PRO A 145 -15.67 -3.95 -17.35
C PRO A 145 -14.48 -4.70 -17.95
N MET A 146 -13.96 -4.26 -19.10
CA MET A 146 -12.78 -4.91 -19.71
C MET A 146 -11.54 -4.81 -18.81
N ALA A 147 -11.36 -3.69 -18.11
CA ALA A 147 -10.30 -3.53 -17.13
C ALA A 147 -10.46 -4.51 -15.96
N TYR A 148 -11.68 -4.74 -15.45
CA TYR A 148 -11.95 -5.76 -14.43
C TYR A 148 -11.72 -7.19 -14.93
N GLU A 149 -12.02 -7.47 -16.21
CA GLU A 149 -11.68 -8.77 -16.81
C GLU A 149 -10.16 -8.99 -16.82
N SER A 150 -9.42 -7.99 -17.30
CA SER A 150 -7.96 -8.02 -17.40
C SER A 150 -7.26 -7.97 -16.04
N ALA A 151 -7.90 -7.40 -15.01
CA ALA A 151 -7.38 -7.30 -13.65
C ALA A 151 -7.55 -8.57 -12.81
N SER A 152 -8.35 -9.54 -13.26
CA SER A 152 -8.57 -10.79 -12.56
C SER A 152 -7.31 -11.65 -12.48
N VAL A 153 -6.99 -12.12 -11.27
CA VAL A 153 -5.94 -13.13 -11.01
C VAL A 153 -6.53 -14.54 -11.16
N VAL A 154 -7.66 -14.77 -10.50
CA VAL A 154 -8.47 -15.99 -10.57
C VAL A 154 -9.95 -15.62 -10.52
N ALA A 155 -10.78 -16.39 -11.21
CA ALA A 155 -12.22 -16.17 -11.25
C ALA A 155 -13.02 -17.49 -11.26
N HIS A 156 -14.14 -17.50 -10.56
CA HIS A 156 -15.13 -18.57 -10.57
C HIS A 156 -16.51 -17.97 -10.85
N ARG A 157 -17.16 -18.43 -11.92
CA ARG A 157 -18.41 -17.85 -12.43
C ARG A 157 -19.61 -18.72 -12.05
N TYR A 158 -20.69 -18.06 -11.64
CA TYR A 158 -21.98 -18.67 -11.36
C TYR A 158 -23.05 -18.02 -12.23
N GLU A 159 -23.93 -18.82 -12.81
CA GLU A 159 -25.17 -18.32 -13.43
C GLU A 159 -26.20 -18.07 -12.32
N ILE A 160 -26.92 -16.94 -12.37
CA ILE A 160 -27.86 -16.54 -11.31
C ILE A 160 -28.99 -17.56 -11.16
N ASP A 161 -29.46 -18.12 -12.28
CA ASP A 161 -30.53 -19.12 -12.30
C ASP A 161 -30.08 -20.50 -11.82
N ASP A 162 -28.77 -20.72 -11.65
CA ASP A 162 -28.17 -21.97 -11.18
C ASP A 162 -27.16 -21.74 -10.04
N LEU A 163 -27.47 -20.79 -9.14
CA LEU A 163 -26.61 -20.50 -8.00
C LEU A 163 -26.53 -21.70 -7.04
N PRO A 164 -25.32 -22.11 -6.62
CA PRO A 164 -25.14 -23.22 -5.70
C PRO A 164 -25.68 -22.87 -4.30
N THR A 165 -25.64 -23.84 -3.40
CA THR A 165 -26.10 -23.67 -2.02
C THR A 165 -25.30 -22.59 -1.28
N ASP A 166 -25.89 -22.01 -0.23
CA ASP A 166 -25.17 -21.03 0.62
C ASP A 166 -23.90 -21.61 1.24
N ALA A 167 -23.89 -22.91 1.57
CA ALA A 167 -22.71 -23.59 2.11
C ALA A 167 -21.57 -23.63 1.08
N ALA A 168 -21.88 -23.94 -0.18
CA ALA A 168 -20.90 -23.94 -1.27
C ALA A 168 -20.36 -22.53 -1.55
N LEU A 169 -21.24 -21.53 -1.66
CA LEU A 169 -20.83 -20.13 -1.84
C LEU A 169 -19.94 -19.62 -0.70
N SER A 170 -20.23 -20.03 0.53
CA SER A 170 -19.42 -19.67 1.70
C SER A 170 -18.05 -20.33 1.68
N ALA A 171 -17.98 -21.60 1.27
CA ALA A 171 -16.72 -22.32 1.10
C ALA A 171 -15.86 -21.69 -0.01
N ASP A 172 -16.46 -21.36 -1.15
CA ASP A 172 -15.77 -20.70 -2.26
C ASP A 172 -15.26 -19.31 -1.87
N LEU A 173 -16.04 -18.54 -1.10
CA LEU A 173 -15.61 -17.24 -0.59
C LEU A 173 -14.44 -17.35 0.38
N ALA A 174 -14.50 -18.31 1.32
CA ALA A 174 -13.41 -18.57 2.25
C ALA A 174 -12.13 -19.01 1.50
N HIS A 175 -12.28 -19.82 0.45
CA HIS A 175 -11.18 -20.21 -0.43
C HIS A 175 -10.59 -19.00 -1.16
N ALA A 176 -11.41 -18.15 -1.76
CA ALA A 176 -10.96 -16.92 -2.43
C ALA A 176 -10.23 -15.98 -1.46
N ALA A 177 -10.71 -15.84 -0.22
CA ALA A 177 -10.05 -15.07 0.83
C ALA A 177 -8.68 -15.66 1.21
N ASN A 178 -8.55 -16.99 1.25
CA ASN A 178 -7.26 -17.65 1.45
C ASN A 178 -6.30 -17.39 0.28
N LEU A 179 -6.79 -17.44 -0.96
CA LEU A 179 -5.99 -17.10 -2.14
C LEU A 179 -5.51 -15.64 -2.08
N LEU A 180 -6.37 -14.69 -1.70
CA LEU A 180 -6.01 -13.29 -1.52
C LEU A 180 -4.83 -13.15 -0.53
N GLN A 181 -4.93 -13.77 0.64
CA GLN A 181 -3.88 -13.67 1.66
C GLN A 181 -2.56 -14.29 1.20
N ARG A 182 -2.60 -15.42 0.47
CA ARG A 182 -1.42 -16.07 -0.10
C ARG A 182 -0.76 -15.21 -1.17
N VAL A 183 -1.54 -14.73 -2.14
CA VAL A 183 -1.02 -13.86 -3.21
C VAL A 183 -0.44 -12.59 -2.63
N SER A 184 -1.11 -11.95 -1.66
CA SER A 184 -0.59 -10.74 -1.02
C SER A 184 0.72 -11.00 -0.26
N ALA A 185 0.84 -12.15 0.43
CA ALA A 185 2.09 -12.53 1.07
C ALA A 185 3.22 -12.75 0.05
N SER A 186 2.92 -13.43 -1.06
CA SER A 186 3.87 -13.66 -2.15
C SER A 186 4.27 -12.37 -2.88
N GLU A 187 3.32 -11.48 -3.17
CA GLU A 187 3.58 -10.17 -3.79
C GLU A 187 4.53 -9.35 -2.91
N ARG A 188 4.28 -9.29 -1.59
CA ARG A 188 5.19 -8.64 -0.64
C ARG A 188 6.57 -9.30 -0.61
N ALA A 189 6.64 -10.63 -0.64
CA ALA A 189 7.92 -11.34 -0.68
C ALA A 189 8.69 -11.10 -2.00
N MET A 190 7.98 -11.02 -3.12
CA MET A 190 8.55 -10.69 -4.42
C MET A 190 9.02 -9.24 -4.49
N GLU A 191 8.26 -8.27 -3.97
CA GLU A 191 8.71 -6.88 -3.88
C GLU A 191 9.99 -6.75 -3.03
N ILE A 192 10.12 -7.57 -1.97
CA ILE A 192 11.35 -7.67 -1.18
C ILE A 192 12.49 -8.29 -2.01
N ASP A 193 12.25 -9.39 -2.74
CA ASP A 193 13.28 -10.09 -3.55
C ASP A 193 13.75 -9.28 -4.78
N TRP A 194 12.83 -8.62 -5.50
CA TRP A 194 13.17 -7.71 -6.61
C TRP A 194 13.94 -6.48 -6.14
N SER A 195 13.71 -6.02 -4.90
CA SER A 195 14.51 -4.94 -4.31
C SER A 195 15.92 -5.38 -3.90
N ASP A 196 16.15 -6.67 -3.64
CA ASP A 196 17.46 -7.24 -3.29
C ASP A 196 18.26 -7.78 -4.50
N SER A 197 17.60 -8.14 -5.61
CA SER A 197 18.25 -8.81 -6.75
C SER A 197 18.90 -7.89 -7.80
N GLY A 198 18.85 -6.56 -7.63
CA GLY A 198 19.69 -5.61 -8.39
C GLY A 198 19.59 -5.66 -9.92
N LEU A 199 18.55 -6.27 -10.49
CA LEU A 199 18.46 -6.53 -11.92
C LEU A 199 17.84 -5.35 -12.68
N VAL A 200 18.69 -4.41 -13.11
CA VAL A 200 18.34 -3.38 -14.11
C VAL A 200 18.09 -4.06 -15.46
N VAL A 201 16.83 -4.12 -15.88
CA VAL A 201 16.47 -4.56 -17.25
C VAL A 201 16.79 -3.43 -18.23
N ASN A 202 17.94 -3.55 -18.90
CA ASN A 202 18.29 -2.72 -20.05
C ASN A 202 17.37 -3.03 -21.23
N PHE A 203 16.46 -2.13 -21.57
CA PHE A 203 15.78 -2.16 -22.86
C PHE A 203 16.77 -1.80 -23.99
N LYS A 204 17.24 -2.81 -24.72
CA LYS A 204 17.88 -2.62 -26.02
C LYS A 204 16.83 -2.19 -27.05
N GLY A 205 16.71 -0.89 -27.27
CA GLY A 205 16.03 -0.33 -28.43
C GLY A 205 16.79 -0.68 -29.71
N GLY A 206 16.23 -1.57 -30.51
CA GLY A 206 16.73 -1.90 -31.84
C GLY A 206 16.43 -0.79 -32.84
N GLY A 207 17.46 0.00 -33.16
CA GLY A 207 17.78 0.47 -34.51
C GLY A 207 16.96 1.61 -35.12
N HIS A 208 17.57 2.80 -35.20
CA HIS A 208 17.96 3.36 -36.50
C HIS A 208 19.36 4.03 -36.39
N ARG A 209 20.07 4.01 -37.53
CA ARG A 209 21.53 3.90 -37.72
C ARG A 209 22.41 5.10 -37.31
N LYS A 210 23.66 4.72 -36.95
CA LYS A 210 24.97 5.43 -36.86
C LYS A 210 25.02 6.79 -37.62
N SER A 211 25.69 7.83 -37.11
CA SER A 211 27.11 7.83 -36.72
C SER A 211 27.54 9.10 -35.97
N GLY A 212 28.52 8.97 -35.07
CA GLY A 212 29.66 9.91 -35.00
C GLY A 212 29.63 10.99 -33.93
N GLY A 213 30.28 10.71 -32.80
CA GLY A 213 30.90 11.70 -31.92
C GLY A 213 29.98 12.32 -30.87
N LEU A 214 30.43 12.32 -29.61
CA LEU A 214 29.90 13.20 -28.57
C LEU A 214 30.27 14.65 -28.93
N GLY A 215 29.45 15.28 -29.77
CA GLY A 215 29.60 16.66 -30.20
C GLY A 215 28.89 17.63 -29.25
N GLY A 216 29.45 17.83 -28.05
CA GLY A 216 29.27 19.07 -27.30
C GLY A 216 27.84 19.59 -27.10
N PHE A 217 26.86 18.74 -26.77
CA PHE A 217 25.55 19.24 -26.34
C PHE A 217 25.46 19.27 -24.82
N GLN A 218 25.64 20.48 -24.27
CA GLN A 218 25.35 20.84 -22.89
C GLN A 218 24.09 21.73 -22.82
N PRO A 219 23.40 21.74 -21.67
CA PRO A 219 21.96 21.94 -21.53
C PRO A 219 21.56 23.40 -21.24
N LYS A 220 20.25 23.72 -21.26
CA LYS A 220 19.47 24.18 -20.08
C LYS A 220 18.06 24.71 -20.41
N ASP A 221 17.09 24.15 -19.69
CA ASP A 221 16.17 24.78 -18.71
C ASP A 221 15.36 26.04 -19.08
N SER A 222 14.05 26.03 -18.75
CA SER A 222 13.44 27.08 -17.91
C SER A 222 12.01 26.74 -17.46
N SER A 223 11.89 26.55 -16.13
CA SER A 223 10.75 26.91 -15.26
C SER A 223 9.48 26.05 -15.33
N GLU A 224 8.79 25.72 -14.24
CA GLU A 224 8.84 26.16 -12.84
C GLU A 224 8.38 24.96 -11.99
N TYR A 225 9.22 24.49 -11.06
CA TYR A 225 8.89 23.36 -10.20
C TYR A 225 8.07 23.85 -9.00
N LYS A 226 6.77 23.54 -8.99
CA LYS A 226 5.93 23.57 -7.78
C LYS A 226 5.43 22.17 -7.52
N VAL A 227 6.12 21.44 -6.66
CA VAL A 227 5.52 20.26 -6.02
C VAL A 227 4.82 20.76 -4.76
N ASN A 228 3.51 20.96 -4.89
CA ASN A 228 2.63 20.80 -3.74
C ASN A 228 2.59 19.30 -3.46
N ILE A 229 3.20 18.86 -2.36
CA ILE A 229 2.92 17.55 -1.78
C ILE A 229 1.58 17.74 -1.05
N PRO A 230 0.44 17.26 -1.58
CA PRO A 230 -0.79 17.29 -0.81
C PRO A 230 -0.57 16.34 0.37
N ALA A 231 -0.77 16.85 1.58
CA ALA A 231 -0.73 16.07 2.79
C ALA A 231 -1.71 14.90 2.65
N ARG A 232 -1.17 13.71 2.41
CA ARG A 232 -1.91 12.46 2.59
C ARG A 232 -2.02 12.33 4.10
N GLU A 233 -3.11 12.84 4.68
CA GLU A 233 -3.57 12.47 6.03
C GLU A 233 -3.92 10.98 6.00
N ALA A 234 -2.89 10.14 5.87
CA ALA A 234 -2.98 8.72 6.09
C ALA A 234 -3.04 8.55 7.60
N MET A 235 -4.24 8.18 8.06
CA MET A 235 -4.58 7.67 9.38
C MET A 235 -3.36 7.02 10.08
N ARG A 236 -2.67 7.81 10.92
CA ARG A 236 -1.48 7.34 11.65
C ARG A 236 -1.90 6.20 12.58
N SER A 237 -1.18 5.08 12.49
CA SER A 237 -1.38 3.90 13.32
C SER A 237 -1.24 4.24 14.81
N LYS A 238 -2.15 3.73 15.68
CA LYS A 238 -2.12 4.00 17.13
C LYS A 238 -0.76 3.73 17.79
N ASP A 239 -0.04 2.71 17.33
CA ASP A 239 1.30 2.37 17.83
C ASP A 239 2.39 3.38 17.42
N HIS A 240 2.24 4.03 16.27
CA HIS A 240 3.16 5.07 15.82
C HIS A 240 2.97 6.35 16.64
N GLU A 241 1.72 6.75 16.87
CA GLU A 241 1.40 7.87 17.77
C GLU A 241 1.85 7.60 19.20
N ARG A 242 1.70 6.36 19.69
CA ARG A 242 2.24 5.95 21.00
C ARG A 242 3.76 6.04 21.05
N LEU A 243 4.47 5.55 20.03
CA LEU A 243 5.93 5.63 19.94
C LEU A 243 6.42 7.09 20.01
N ILE A 244 5.80 8.00 19.25
CA ILE A 244 6.12 9.43 19.28
C ILE A 244 5.76 10.06 20.64
N GLY A 245 4.60 9.70 21.19
CA GLY A 245 4.13 10.17 22.49
C GLY A 245 5.03 9.78 23.65
N GLU A 246 5.63 8.58 23.62
CA GLU A 246 6.59 8.11 24.61
C GLU A 246 8.00 8.69 24.39
N PHE A 247 8.38 8.92 23.13
CA PHE A 247 9.69 9.49 22.78
C PHE A 247 9.81 10.97 23.15
N GLY A 248 8.75 11.76 22.99
CA GLY A 248 8.76 13.20 23.25
C GLY A 248 9.24 13.59 24.66
N PRO A 249 8.61 13.11 25.74
CA PRO A 249 9.06 13.37 27.11
C PRO A 249 10.47 12.83 27.38
N TYR A 250 10.79 11.65 26.84
CA TYR A 250 12.09 11.01 27.01
C TYR A 250 13.24 11.88 26.47
N ILE A 251 13.09 12.43 25.26
CA ILE A 251 14.13 13.23 24.62
C ILE A 251 14.16 14.66 25.18
N ALA A 252 13.02 15.17 25.64
CA ALA A 252 12.94 16.46 26.33
C ALA A 252 13.75 16.47 27.64
N ALA A 253 13.68 15.39 28.42
CA ALA A 253 14.49 15.23 29.63
C ALA A 253 16.02 15.21 29.36
N ARG A 254 16.43 15.06 28.09
CA ARG A 254 17.82 15.03 27.64
C ARG A 254 18.27 16.33 26.97
N GLY A 255 17.53 17.42 27.18
CA GLY A 255 17.91 18.74 26.69
C GLY A 255 17.60 18.98 25.22
N PHE A 256 16.73 18.16 24.62
CA PHE A 256 16.21 18.41 23.27
C PHE A 256 14.81 19.03 23.33
N VAL A 257 14.47 19.81 22.31
CA VAL A 257 13.12 20.35 22.12
C VAL A 257 12.48 19.61 20.94
N PRO A 258 11.63 18.59 21.18
CA PRO A 258 10.94 17.90 20.11
C PRO A 258 9.80 18.75 19.53
N LYS A 259 9.68 18.77 18.21
CA LYS A 259 8.56 19.40 17.49
C LYS A 259 7.95 18.38 16.52
N ASN A 260 6.65 18.13 16.67
CA ASN A 260 5.85 17.25 15.82
C ASN A 260 4.61 17.93 15.20
N GLN A 261 4.36 19.21 15.53
CA GLN A 261 3.29 20.02 14.95
C GLN A 261 3.82 20.94 13.87
N GLY A 262 3.15 20.98 12.71
CA GLY A 262 3.52 21.87 11.59
C GLY A 262 4.84 21.51 10.90
N VAL A 263 5.40 20.32 11.17
CA VAL A 263 6.66 19.84 10.59
C VAL A 263 6.47 18.87 9.42
N HIS A 264 5.21 18.61 9.04
CA HIS A 264 4.89 17.77 7.89
C HIS A 264 5.63 18.22 6.62
N PRO A 265 6.10 17.28 5.78
CA PRO A 265 5.81 15.84 5.80
C PRO A 265 6.60 15.00 6.84
N LYS A 266 7.46 15.63 7.65
CA LYS A 266 8.30 14.96 8.66
C LYS A 266 7.49 14.53 9.88
N ASP A 267 7.98 13.50 10.59
CA ASP A 267 7.38 13.06 11.85
C ASP A 267 7.78 13.96 13.03
N VAL A 268 9.09 14.05 13.32
CA VAL A 268 9.61 14.85 14.44
C VAL A 268 10.92 15.52 14.04
N THR A 269 11.09 16.78 14.46
CA THR A 269 12.39 17.48 14.44
C THR A 269 12.83 17.82 15.84
N LEU A 270 14.14 17.70 16.12
CA LEU A 270 14.73 18.06 17.40
C LEU A 270 15.76 19.18 17.24
N HIS A 271 15.86 20.01 18.28
CA HIS A 271 16.95 20.97 18.48
C HIS A 271 17.45 20.88 19.91
N ARG A 272 18.69 21.28 20.19
CA ARG A 272 19.14 21.44 21.58
C ARG A 272 18.46 22.65 22.22
N ALA A 273 18.02 22.51 23.46
CA ALA A 273 17.35 23.57 24.21
C ALA A 273 18.25 24.80 24.42
N GLU A 274 19.57 24.60 24.40
CA GLU A 274 20.58 25.67 24.55
C GLU A 274 20.88 26.43 23.25
N GLU A 275 20.43 25.91 22.09
CA GLU A 275 20.77 26.45 20.76
C GLU A 275 19.61 27.26 20.11
N ILE A 276 18.57 27.60 20.87
CA ILE A 276 17.31 28.18 20.34
C ILE A 276 17.52 29.51 19.59
N GLU A 277 18.58 30.28 19.90
CA GLU A 277 18.86 31.56 19.23
C GLU A 277 19.64 31.44 17.92
N HIS A 278 20.36 30.33 17.66
CA HIS A 278 21.24 30.18 16.49
C HIS A 278 21.26 28.76 15.89
N ALA A 279 20.20 27.95 16.09
CA ALA A 279 20.02 26.56 15.67
C ALA A 279 21.03 26.05 14.63
N GLN A 280 22.19 25.59 15.09
CA GLN A 280 23.26 25.14 14.19
C GLN A 280 23.04 23.69 13.75
N SER A 281 22.37 22.89 14.57
CA SER A 281 22.07 21.49 14.29
C SER A 281 20.57 21.18 14.50
N GLU A 282 19.99 20.48 13.54
CA GLU A 282 18.63 19.94 13.60
C GLU A 282 18.72 18.42 13.42
N TRP A 283 17.98 17.66 14.24
CA TRP A 283 17.84 16.22 14.07
C TRP A 283 16.48 15.94 13.45
N LEU A 284 16.50 15.26 12.31
CA LEU A 284 15.32 14.78 11.63
C LEU A 284 15.06 13.34 12.07
N VAL A 285 13.91 13.12 12.70
CA VAL A 285 13.53 11.83 13.27
C VAL A 285 12.35 11.25 12.49
N GLU A 286 12.51 10.00 12.08
CA GLU A 286 11.49 9.22 11.37
C GLU A 286 11.09 8.00 12.21
N ALA A 287 9.80 7.84 12.50
CA ALA A 287 9.31 6.87 13.48
C ALA A 287 8.64 5.66 12.83
N LYS A 288 9.14 4.45 13.10
CA LYS A 288 8.67 3.20 12.49
C LYS A 288 8.28 2.15 13.52
N VAL A 289 7.10 1.58 13.33
CA VAL A 289 6.63 0.43 14.12
C VAL A 289 7.16 -0.84 13.47
N VAL A 290 7.95 -1.62 14.20
CA VAL A 290 8.37 -2.96 13.80
C VAL A 290 7.18 -3.89 13.98
N ARG A 291 6.62 -4.41 12.88
CA ARG A 291 5.44 -5.26 12.89
C ARG A 291 5.83 -6.71 12.64
N LYS A 292 5.36 -7.62 13.51
CA LYS A 292 5.58 -9.08 13.37
C LYS A 292 7.08 -9.45 13.23
N GLY A 293 7.97 -8.69 13.86
CA GLY A 293 9.42 -8.88 13.77
C GLY A 293 10.06 -8.47 12.43
N ASN A 294 9.33 -7.81 11.52
CA ASN A 294 9.89 -7.34 10.24
C ASN A 294 10.66 -6.02 10.42
N VAL A 295 11.86 -6.14 10.97
CA VAL A 295 12.80 -5.03 11.15
C VAL A 295 13.26 -4.45 9.81
N THR A 296 13.50 -5.30 8.80
CA THR A 296 14.04 -4.91 7.49
C THR A 296 13.18 -3.86 6.80
N GLN A 297 11.86 -4.08 6.77
CA GLN A 297 10.93 -3.14 6.14
C GLN A 297 10.94 -1.78 6.86
N ALA A 298 10.82 -1.79 8.19
CA ALA A 298 10.83 -0.58 8.99
C ALA A 298 12.11 0.24 8.75
N VAL A 299 13.27 -0.41 8.71
CA VAL A 299 14.55 0.24 8.45
C VAL A 299 14.63 0.81 7.04
N ARG A 300 14.25 0.05 6.00
CA ARG A 300 14.30 0.52 4.60
C ARG A 300 13.40 1.75 4.39
N GLU A 301 12.19 1.73 4.94
CA GLU A 301 11.27 2.87 4.89
C GLU A 301 11.83 4.11 5.60
N ALA A 302 12.45 3.93 6.77
CA ALA A 302 13.10 5.03 7.49
C ALA A 302 14.26 5.64 6.69
N VAL A 303 15.14 4.82 6.10
CA VAL A 303 16.26 5.30 5.28
C VAL A 303 15.77 6.11 4.09
N GLY A 304 14.79 5.58 3.35
CA GLY A 304 14.23 6.24 2.18
C GLY A 304 13.69 7.62 2.53
N GLN A 305 12.84 7.71 3.55
CA GLN A 305 12.21 8.95 3.96
C GLN A 305 13.22 9.95 4.51
N LEU A 306 14.15 9.54 5.37
CA LEU A 306 15.19 10.40 5.93
C LEU A 306 16.10 10.99 4.85
N LYS A 307 16.55 10.17 3.89
CA LYS A 307 17.44 10.64 2.80
C LYS A 307 16.67 11.51 1.81
N GLU A 308 15.42 11.18 1.49
CA GLU A 308 14.53 11.99 0.65
C GLU A 308 14.31 13.37 1.26
N TYR A 309 13.90 13.43 2.53
CA TYR A 309 13.69 14.70 3.23
C TYR A 309 14.98 15.49 3.35
N SER A 310 16.10 14.84 3.72
CA SER A 310 17.41 15.50 3.75
C SER A 310 17.79 16.11 2.40
N TYR A 311 17.47 15.45 1.29
CA TYR A 311 17.77 15.95 -0.04
C TYR A 311 16.85 17.10 -0.43
N PHE A 312 15.53 16.87 -0.49
CA PHE A 312 14.58 17.82 -1.07
C PHE A 312 14.23 18.98 -0.12
N LEU A 313 14.09 18.73 1.18
CA LEU A 313 13.67 19.76 2.14
C LEU A 313 14.82 20.57 2.73
N TYR A 314 16.06 20.06 2.66
CA TYR A 314 17.24 20.74 3.18
C TYR A 314 18.26 21.03 2.08
N GLY A 315 18.75 20.01 1.38
CA GLY A 315 19.75 20.15 0.33
C GLY A 315 19.34 21.13 -0.78
N GLU A 316 18.23 20.85 -1.45
CA GLU A 316 17.69 21.70 -2.52
C GLU A 316 17.27 23.10 -2.00
N SER A 317 16.82 23.17 -0.75
CA SER A 317 16.43 24.43 -0.09
C SER A 317 17.62 25.20 0.52
N LYS A 318 18.86 24.77 0.29
CA LYS A 318 20.10 25.35 0.83
C LYS A 318 20.11 25.52 2.35
N ARG A 319 19.36 24.69 3.07
CA ARG A 319 19.40 24.63 4.54
C ARG A 319 20.55 23.72 4.98
N PRO A 320 21.11 23.92 6.19
CA PRO A 320 22.06 22.97 6.76
C PRO A 320 21.49 21.55 6.74
N ARG A 321 22.31 20.56 6.39
CA ARG A 321 21.87 19.16 6.40
C ARG A 321 21.57 18.73 7.84
N PRO A 322 20.41 18.11 8.10
CA PRO A 322 20.08 17.65 9.42
C PRO A 322 20.85 16.38 9.76
N HIS A 323 20.99 16.10 11.05
CA HIS A 323 21.34 14.79 11.55
C HIS A 323 20.15 13.85 11.39
N LEU A 324 20.36 12.64 10.87
CA LEU A 324 19.27 11.71 10.55
C LEU A 324 19.10 10.68 11.67
N VAL A 325 17.86 10.43 12.07
CA VAL A 325 17.54 9.55 13.20
C VAL A 325 16.36 8.63 12.85
N GLY A 326 16.57 7.33 12.93
CA GLY A 326 15.50 6.33 12.88
C GLY A 326 15.04 5.96 14.29
N LEU A 327 13.73 6.04 14.54
CA LEU A 327 13.10 5.71 15.83
C LEU A 327 12.21 4.47 15.66
N PHE A 328 12.44 3.42 16.45
CA PHE A 328 11.78 2.12 16.26
C PHE A 328 11.08 1.63 17.54
N THR A 329 10.00 0.86 17.40
CA THR A 329 9.35 0.22 18.56
C THR A 329 10.16 -0.95 19.15
N GLU A 330 11.12 -1.50 18.40
CA GLU A 330 11.87 -2.70 18.81
C GLU A 330 13.32 -2.63 18.32
N ASN A 331 14.19 -3.45 18.91
CA ASN A 331 15.60 -3.57 18.52
C ASN A 331 15.73 -4.01 17.05
N ILE A 332 16.54 -3.27 16.28
CA ILE A 332 16.73 -3.51 14.85
C ILE A 332 17.94 -4.41 14.50
N GLY A 333 18.62 -4.94 15.51
CA GLY A 333 19.72 -5.90 15.35
C GLY A 333 20.84 -5.36 14.44
N ALA A 334 21.27 -6.18 13.48
CA ALA A 334 22.37 -5.86 12.57
C ALA A 334 22.13 -4.60 11.73
N TYR A 335 20.88 -4.18 11.55
CA TYR A 335 20.56 -2.95 10.82
C TYR A 335 21.02 -1.68 11.52
N ALA A 336 21.25 -1.70 12.84
CA ALA A 336 21.83 -0.56 13.55
C ALA A 336 23.21 -0.20 12.98
N THR A 337 24.07 -1.20 12.74
CA THR A 337 25.39 -1.01 12.13
C THR A 337 25.31 -0.52 10.69
N TYR A 338 24.30 -0.96 9.94
CA TYR A 338 24.04 -0.45 8.59
C TYR A 338 23.66 1.04 8.62
N LEU A 339 22.70 1.43 9.47
CA LEU A 339 22.29 2.83 9.62
C LEU A 339 23.46 3.72 10.05
N GLU A 340 24.29 3.24 10.98
CA GLU A 340 25.54 3.89 11.38
C GLU A 340 26.45 4.20 10.19
N SER A 341 26.67 3.20 9.32
CA SER A 341 27.51 3.38 8.12
C SER A 341 26.95 4.42 7.14
N GLU A 342 25.64 4.65 7.19
CA GLU A 342 24.92 5.65 6.39
C GLU A 342 24.82 7.02 7.06
N GLY A 343 25.43 7.19 8.25
CA GLY A 343 25.37 8.41 9.05
C GLY A 343 24.00 8.66 9.69
N ILE A 344 23.21 7.60 9.89
CA ILE A 344 21.88 7.64 10.50
C ILE A 344 21.98 7.03 11.91
N ALA A 345 21.67 7.81 12.94
CA ALA A 345 21.53 7.27 14.29
C ALA A 345 20.24 6.46 14.41
N SER A 346 20.22 5.43 15.25
CA SER A 346 19.01 4.65 15.52
C SER A 346 18.71 4.53 17.01
N LEU A 347 17.42 4.58 17.34
CA LEU A 347 16.89 4.42 18.69
C LEU A 347 15.74 3.41 18.68
N TRP A 348 15.60 2.64 19.75
CA TRP A 348 14.49 1.72 19.93
C TRP A 348 14.07 1.56 21.39
N GLN A 349 12.82 1.14 21.59
CA GLN A 349 12.27 0.86 22.91
C GLN A 349 12.84 -0.44 23.50
N THR A 350 13.01 -0.46 24.82
CA THR A 350 13.39 -1.62 25.62
C THR A 350 12.51 -1.68 26.87
N GLU A 351 12.53 -2.79 27.62
CA GLU A 351 11.76 -2.92 28.87
C GLU A 351 12.11 -1.84 29.92
N GLY A 352 13.35 -1.32 29.89
CA GLY A 352 13.86 -0.30 30.83
C GLY A 352 13.89 1.13 30.30
N GLY A 353 13.36 1.40 29.10
CA GLY A 353 13.39 2.73 28.48
C GLY A 353 13.85 2.66 27.03
N TRP A 354 14.96 3.32 26.70
CA TRP A 354 15.43 3.46 25.32
C TRP A 354 16.88 3.01 25.17
N ALA A 355 17.15 2.36 24.05
CA ALA A 355 18.46 1.96 23.60
C ALA A 355 18.74 2.56 22.22
N GLY A 356 20.00 2.58 21.80
CA GLY A 356 20.33 3.14 20.51
C GLY A 356 21.76 2.85 20.08
N SER A 357 22.05 3.25 18.85
CA SER A 357 23.33 3.03 18.20
C SER A 357 24.44 3.94 18.75
N PRO A 358 25.71 3.67 18.41
CA PRO A 358 26.84 4.52 18.81
C PRO A 358 26.68 6.01 18.45
N LEU A 359 26.19 6.36 17.25
CA LEU A 359 25.86 7.74 16.89
C LEU A 359 24.77 8.31 17.77
N ALA A 360 23.70 7.55 18.08
CA ALA A 360 22.64 8.01 18.97
C ALA A 360 23.20 8.34 20.36
N THR A 361 24.12 7.52 20.86
CA THR A 361 24.85 7.77 22.12
C THR A 361 25.75 8.99 22.00
N SER A 362 26.52 9.10 20.92
CA SER A 362 27.46 10.22 20.68
C SER A 362 26.75 11.57 20.56
N TRP A 363 25.50 11.56 20.08
CA TRP A 363 24.65 12.74 19.98
C TRP A 363 23.87 13.02 21.27
N GLY A 364 23.95 12.14 22.27
CA GLY A 364 23.23 12.29 23.55
C GLY A 364 21.74 11.96 23.45
N LEU A 365 21.30 11.23 22.42
CA LEU A 365 19.91 10.80 22.24
C LEU A 365 19.58 9.60 23.16
N VAL A 366 20.58 8.79 23.52
CA VAL A 366 20.48 7.68 24.48
C VAL A 366 21.67 7.67 25.43
N GLU A 367 21.49 7.05 26.59
CA GLU A 367 22.59 6.82 27.52
C GLU A 367 23.54 5.73 27.01
N PRO A 368 24.85 5.82 27.31
CA PRO A 368 25.79 4.74 27.00
C PRO A 368 25.38 3.47 27.75
N GLN A 369 25.15 2.38 27.01
CA GLN A 369 24.89 1.09 27.66
C GLN A 369 26.18 0.54 28.28
N SER A 370 26.10 0.05 29.52
CA SER A 370 27.21 -0.66 30.15
C SER A 370 27.50 -1.97 29.41
N PRO A 371 28.77 -2.39 29.21
CA PRO A 371 29.15 -3.49 28.31
C PRO A 371 28.85 -4.91 28.84
N ALA A 372 27.73 -5.13 29.55
CA ALA A 372 27.38 -6.42 30.12
C ALA A 372 25.94 -6.84 29.76
N ALA A 373 25.75 -7.37 28.56
CA ALA A 373 24.69 -8.34 28.21
C ALA A 373 24.72 -8.67 26.70
N PHE A 374 25.75 -9.40 26.26
CA PHE A 374 25.65 -10.29 25.10
C PHE A 374 26.12 -11.66 25.58
N GLY A 375 25.19 -12.43 26.12
CA GLY A 375 25.34 -13.83 26.51
C GLY A 375 24.15 -14.60 25.98
#